data_AF-A0A7V0S4U8-F1
#
_entry.id   AF-A0A7V0S4U8-F1
#
_cell.length_a   1.000
_cell.length_b   1.000
_cell.length_c   1.000
_cell.angle_alpha   90.00
_cell.angle_beta   90.00
_cell.angle_gamma   90.00
#
_symmetry.space_group_name_H-M   'P 1'
#
loop_
_entity.id
_entity.type
_entity.pdbx_description
1 polymer ?
#
loop_
_entity_poly.entity_id
_entity_poly.type
_entity_poly.pdbx_seq_one_letter_code
_entity_poly.pdbx_strand_id
1 'polypeptide(L)'
;MFEIGYTSVIILLMIVALAREWFQPAGIVFAALLLLLAGRIISVNEAFAGFSNKGMLTVGFLFVVSAALQSSGTFERFVLTMLGNRHKSVTGHYLRLMLPVASLSAFLNNTPIVATLIPMVKSWAKRNNLAVSKFLIPLSYAAILGGTCTLIGTSTNLVVHGLLLEAGLDGFTFFEITRIGVPVALLSILFLTFIGRRLLPDRKDVITELGENTREFVVELKVGDEYPHLGQSLEQANLRHLTGLFLFQIERQGQIIAPVSPREKIYLGARLFFTGLTETIYELQKTPGLYLVKDQQFKLGEVDSDRLKTYEAVISNTSHLIGDTVRNSGFRSHYNAVILAIHRSGERIDRKIGDIVLQPNDTLFLLAPAGFENRWYHSRDFTLVTPSLDVYSKPKWKGNLALGILAAMIVAAATGLIPIIFAAAIAAVLMVATNIISGKDAQNAVAWDILLSPKPSATPVWRNWWAMH
;
A
#
# COMPACT_ATOMS: atom_id res chain seq x y z
N MET A 1 45.04 -12.10 -24.44
CA MET A 1 44.10 -11.53 -25.44
C MET A 1 42.76 -12.26 -25.48
N PHE A 2 42.74 -13.60 -25.47
CA PHE A 2 41.49 -14.39 -25.48
C PHE A 2 40.56 -14.06 -24.31
N GLU A 3 41.07 -14.04 -23.07
CA GLU A 3 40.29 -13.72 -21.86
C GLU A 3 39.65 -12.33 -21.93
N ILE A 4 40.42 -11.32 -22.36
CA ILE A 4 39.95 -9.94 -22.53
C ILE A 4 38.84 -9.89 -23.58
N GLY A 5 39.07 -10.46 -24.76
CA GLY A 5 38.08 -10.46 -25.85
C GLY A 5 36.79 -11.19 -25.47
N TYR A 6 36.91 -12.36 -24.83
CA TYR A 6 35.76 -13.13 -24.37
C TYR A 6 34.97 -12.39 -23.28
N THR A 7 35.65 -11.81 -22.29
CA THR A 7 35.01 -11.00 -21.24
C THR A 7 34.29 -9.80 -21.84
N SER A 8 34.93 -9.07 -22.75
CA SER A 8 34.32 -7.91 -23.42
C SER A 8 33.08 -8.29 -24.24
N VAL A 9 33.11 -9.42 -24.96
CA VAL A 9 31.95 -9.90 -25.71
C VAL A 9 30.79 -10.25 -24.78
N ILE A 10 31.05 -10.96 -23.66
CA ILE A 10 30.00 -11.30 -22.70
C ILE A 10 29.39 -10.04 -22.07
N ILE A 11 30.23 -9.10 -21.64
CA ILE A 11 29.75 -7.84 -21.04
C ILE A 11 28.91 -7.06 -22.06
N LEU A 12 29.33 -6.99 -23.33
CA LEU A 12 28.57 -6.33 -24.38
C LEU A 12 27.22 -7.01 -24.62
N LEU A 13 27.20 -8.35 -24.72
CA LEU A 13 25.96 -9.12 -24.86
C LEU A 13 25.03 -8.90 -23.67
N MET A 14 25.56 -8.89 -22.45
CA MET A 14 24.82 -8.61 -21.23
C MET A 14 24.19 -7.21 -21.26
N ILE A 15 24.95 -6.18 -21.63
CA ILE A 15 24.46 -4.80 -21.74
C ILE A 15 23.35 -4.70 -22.80
N VAL A 16 23.54 -5.32 -23.97
CA VAL A 16 22.53 -5.32 -25.04
C VAL A 16 21.26 -6.05 -24.59
N ALA A 17 21.39 -7.20 -23.94
CA ALA A 17 20.27 -7.97 -23.43
C ALA A 17 19.50 -7.20 -22.34
N LEU A 18 20.19 -6.49 -21.45
CA LEU A 18 19.58 -5.62 -20.43
C LEU A 18 18.85 -4.44 -21.08
N ALA A 19 19.48 -3.76 -22.04
CA ALA A 19 18.89 -2.62 -22.73
C ALA A 19 17.68 -2.98 -23.60
N ARG A 20 17.65 -4.21 -24.14
CA ARG A 20 16.52 -4.75 -24.92
C ARG A 20 15.48 -5.49 -24.07
N GLU A 21 15.72 -5.63 -22.77
CA GLU A 21 14.85 -6.34 -21.82
C GLU A 21 14.44 -7.75 -22.31
N TRP A 22 15.37 -8.49 -22.94
CA TRP A 22 15.07 -9.82 -23.52
C TRP A 22 14.61 -10.83 -22.47
N PHE A 23 15.15 -10.73 -21.26
CA PHE A 23 14.80 -11.52 -20.09
C PHE A 23 14.84 -10.63 -18.84
N GLN A 24 14.41 -11.15 -17.70
CA GLN A 24 14.55 -10.42 -16.43
C GLN A 24 16.03 -10.12 -16.15
N PRO A 25 16.37 -8.92 -15.62
CA PRO A 25 17.76 -8.50 -15.40
C PRO A 25 18.60 -9.52 -14.63
N ALA A 26 18.00 -10.11 -13.59
CA ALA A 26 18.58 -11.16 -12.78
C ALA A 26 19.08 -12.35 -13.63
N GLY A 27 18.23 -12.87 -14.52
CA GLY A 27 18.56 -14.00 -15.39
C GLY A 27 19.66 -13.66 -16.41
N ILE A 28 19.68 -12.42 -16.91
CA ILE A 28 20.72 -11.95 -17.84
C ILE A 28 22.09 -11.90 -17.15
N VAL A 29 22.15 -11.33 -15.94
CA VAL A 29 23.38 -11.24 -15.15
C VAL A 29 23.88 -12.63 -14.75
N PHE A 30 22.96 -13.53 -14.35
CA PHE A 30 23.32 -14.91 -14.00
C PHE A 30 23.84 -15.71 -15.20
N ALA A 31 23.22 -15.55 -16.38
CA ALA A 31 23.71 -16.16 -17.61
C ALA A 31 25.11 -15.66 -17.98
N ALA A 32 25.37 -14.36 -17.86
CA ALA A 32 26.69 -13.79 -18.08
C ALA A 32 27.74 -14.37 -17.11
N LEU A 33 27.40 -14.51 -15.82
CA LEU A 33 28.24 -15.13 -14.81
C LEU A 33 28.56 -16.60 -15.13
N LEU A 34 27.57 -17.38 -15.56
CA LEU A 34 27.76 -18.77 -15.99
C LEU A 34 28.66 -18.89 -17.22
N LEU A 35 28.52 -17.97 -18.19
CA LEU A 35 29.39 -17.95 -19.36
C LEU A 35 30.84 -17.60 -18.98
N LEU A 36 31.06 -16.66 -18.05
CA LEU A 36 32.40 -16.34 -17.54
C LEU A 36 33.04 -17.53 -16.79
N LEU A 37 32.25 -18.28 -16.02
CA LEU A 37 32.67 -19.53 -15.38
C LEU A 37 33.00 -20.62 -16.40
N ALA A 38 32.14 -20.81 -17.41
CA ALA A 38 32.35 -21.78 -18.49
C ALA A 38 33.60 -21.46 -19.32
N GLY A 39 33.86 -20.17 -19.54
CA GLY A 39 35.09 -19.66 -20.16
C GLY A 39 36.34 -19.77 -19.28
N ARG A 40 36.20 -20.22 -18.02
CA ARG A 40 37.27 -20.31 -17.00
C ARG A 40 38.01 -18.99 -16.75
N ILE A 41 37.32 -17.87 -16.96
CA ILE A 41 37.87 -16.52 -16.71
C ILE A 41 37.79 -16.18 -15.23
N ILE A 42 36.74 -16.66 -14.57
CA ILE A 42 36.56 -16.53 -13.13
C ILE A 42 36.41 -17.93 -12.52
N SER A 43 36.87 -18.06 -11.29
CA SER A 43 36.69 -19.25 -10.47
C SER A 43 35.30 -19.29 -9.81
N VAL A 44 34.90 -20.46 -9.34
CA VAL A 44 33.65 -20.64 -8.57
C VAL A 44 33.62 -19.72 -7.35
N ASN A 45 34.75 -19.62 -6.62
CA ASN A 45 34.84 -18.77 -5.44
C ASN A 45 34.67 -17.29 -5.79
N GLU A 46 35.27 -16.82 -6.88
CA GLU A 46 35.12 -15.42 -7.33
C GLU A 46 33.70 -15.12 -7.80
N ALA A 47 33.06 -16.06 -8.49
CA ALA A 47 31.67 -15.93 -8.90
C ALA A 47 30.69 -15.82 -7.71
N PHE A 48 30.96 -16.56 -6.63
CA PHE A 48 30.13 -16.52 -5.42
C PHE A 48 30.54 -15.44 -4.39
N ALA A 49 31.74 -14.87 -4.50
CA ALA A 49 32.23 -13.84 -3.58
C ALA A 49 31.28 -12.62 -3.52
N GLY A 50 30.73 -12.22 -4.68
CA GLY A 50 29.79 -11.10 -4.77
C GLY A 50 28.48 -11.28 -3.97
N PHE A 51 28.03 -12.53 -3.76
CA PHE A 51 26.84 -12.81 -2.95
C PHE A 51 27.09 -12.67 -1.44
N SER A 52 28.35 -12.80 -1.01
CA SER A 52 28.75 -12.63 0.39
C SER A 52 29.13 -11.19 0.76
N ASN A 53 28.97 -10.25 -0.17
CA ASN A 53 29.28 -8.84 0.02
C ASN A 53 28.45 -8.23 1.17
N LYS A 54 29.13 -7.54 2.10
CA LYS A 54 28.50 -6.92 3.28
C LYS A 54 27.42 -5.90 2.90
N GLY A 55 27.62 -5.16 1.82
CA GLY A 55 26.64 -4.20 1.28
C GLY A 55 25.38 -4.92 0.80
N MET A 56 25.53 -6.03 0.08
CA MET A 56 24.42 -6.86 -0.40
C MET A 56 23.57 -7.40 0.75
N LEU A 57 24.20 -7.96 1.79
CA LEU A 57 23.51 -8.44 2.98
C LEU A 57 22.79 -7.31 3.73
N THR A 58 23.39 -6.12 3.81
CA THR A 58 22.78 -4.93 4.41
C THR A 58 21.48 -4.55 3.69
N VAL A 59 21.48 -4.57 2.34
CA VAL A 59 20.29 -4.30 1.53
C VAL A 59 19.16 -5.29 1.87
N GLY A 60 19.48 -6.58 2.07
CA GLY A 60 18.50 -7.60 2.47
C GLY A 60 17.80 -7.28 3.80
N PHE A 61 18.56 -6.89 4.83
CA PHE A 61 17.97 -6.46 6.10
C PHE A 61 17.14 -5.18 5.96
N LEU A 62 17.60 -4.22 5.14
CA LEU A 62 16.87 -2.99 4.88
C LEU A 62 15.55 -3.20 4.11
N PHE A 63 15.43 -4.25 3.29
CA PHE A 63 14.14 -4.63 2.71
C PHE A 63 13.13 -5.05 3.79
N VAL A 64 13.57 -5.84 4.77
CA VAL A 64 12.72 -6.23 5.91
C VAL A 64 12.29 -5.01 6.72
N VAL A 65 13.24 -4.13 7.05
CA VAL A 65 12.98 -2.87 7.78
C VAL A 65 12.00 -1.99 7.01
N SER A 66 12.22 -1.82 5.70
CA SER A 66 11.34 -1.03 4.83
C SER A 66 9.93 -1.61 4.79
N ALA A 67 9.78 -2.93 4.65
CA ALA A 67 8.47 -3.58 4.61
C ALA A 67 7.73 -3.50 5.95
N ALA A 68 8.43 -3.66 7.07
CA ALA A 68 7.84 -3.51 8.40
C ALA A 68 7.34 -2.09 8.67
N LEU A 69 8.06 -1.08 8.18
CA LEU A 69 7.61 0.29 8.31
C LEU A 69 6.40 0.59 7.41
N GLN A 70 6.36 0.02 6.20
CA GLN A 70 5.20 0.13 5.31
C GLN A 70 3.97 -0.56 5.87
N SER A 71 4.12 -1.76 6.44
CA SER A 71 3.01 -2.50 7.07
C SER A 71 2.40 -1.75 8.26
N SER A 72 3.12 -0.77 8.82
CA SER A 72 2.63 0.04 9.92
C SER A 72 1.68 1.20 9.50
N GLY A 73 1.59 1.54 8.22
CA GLY A 73 0.79 2.67 7.72
C GLY A 73 1.28 4.05 8.20
N THR A 74 2.44 4.12 8.86
CA THR A 74 2.91 5.36 9.50
C THR A 74 3.38 6.40 8.48
N PHE A 75 4.07 5.95 7.42
CA PHE A 75 4.54 6.83 6.35
C PHE A 75 3.44 7.38 5.49
N GLU A 76 2.45 6.53 5.18
CA GLU A 76 1.21 6.90 4.53
C GLU A 76 0.57 8.11 5.24
N ARG A 77 0.42 7.98 6.55
CA ARG A 77 -0.15 9.02 7.40
C ARG A 77 0.74 10.26 7.45
N PHE A 78 2.06 10.11 7.54
CA PHE A 78 3.00 11.22 7.55
C PHE A 78 2.90 12.06 6.27
N VAL A 79 2.95 11.42 5.10
CA VAL A 79 2.86 12.10 3.80
C VAL A 79 1.49 12.74 3.60
N LEU A 80 0.39 12.02 3.91
CA LEU A 80 -0.96 12.57 3.78
C LEU A 80 -1.22 13.76 4.73
N THR A 81 -0.65 13.73 5.93
CA THR A 81 -0.74 14.85 6.89
C THR A 81 0.00 16.07 6.36
N MET A 82 1.18 15.87 5.76
CA MET A 82 1.96 16.94 5.13
C MET A 82 1.27 17.53 3.90
N LEU A 83 0.62 16.71 3.07
CA LEU A 83 -0.13 17.15 1.90
C LEU A 83 -1.29 18.10 2.25
N GLY A 84 -2.00 17.82 3.35
CA GLY A 84 -3.10 18.64 3.85
C GLY A 84 -4.30 18.72 2.90
N ASN A 85 -5.27 19.60 3.22
CA ASN A 85 -6.50 19.78 2.45
C ASN A 85 -6.59 21.14 1.70
N ARG A 86 -7.21 21.08 0.51
CA ARG A 86 -7.97 22.05 -0.32
C ARG A 86 -7.56 23.53 -0.49
N HIS A 87 -6.65 24.11 0.30
CA HIS A 87 -6.49 25.58 0.34
C HIS A 87 -5.09 26.13 0.07
N LYS A 88 -4.20 25.45 -0.68
CA LYS A 88 -2.87 26.02 -0.95
C LYS A 88 -2.48 26.00 -2.43
N SER A 89 -1.65 26.98 -2.81
CA SER A 89 -1.08 27.14 -4.16
C SER A 89 -0.54 25.82 -4.72
N VAL A 90 -0.67 25.62 -6.03
CA VAL A 90 -0.15 24.45 -6.76
C VAL A 90 1.31 24.15 -6.41
N THR A 91 2.14 25.18 -6.23
CA THR A 91 3.54 25.09 -5.77
C THR A 91 3.65 24.41 -4.39
N GLY A 92 2.74 24.72 -3.48
CA GLY A 92 2.71 24.16 -2.13
C GLY A 92 2.37 22.67 -2.12
N HIS A 93 1.57 22.17 -3.07
CA HIS A 93 1.28 20.75 -3.21
C HIS A 93 2.49 19.94 -3.67
N TYR A 94 3.28 20.49 -4.61
CA TYR A 94 4.51 19.87 -5.08
C TYR A 94 5.54 19.74 -3.95
N LEU A 95 5.80 20.82 -3.20
CA LEU A 95 6.75 20.79 -2.08
C LEU A 95 6.30 19.87 -0.95
N ARG A 96 5.00 19.84 -0.62
CA ARG A 96 4.44 18.95 0.41
C ARG A 96 4.36 17.50 0.02
N LEU A 97 4.46 17.20 -1.27
CA LEU A 97 4.64 15.83 -1.74
C LEU A 97 6.13 15.48 -1.72
N MET A 98 6.95 16.27 -2.42
CA MET A 98 8.33 15.90 -2.70
C MET A 98 9.23 15.95 -1.47
N LEU A 99 9.08 16.93 -0.56
CA LEU A 99 9.95 17.02 0.62
C LEU A 99 9.76 15.82 1.57
N PRO A 100 8.53 15.46 2.00
CA PRO A 100 8.33 14.28 2.86
C PRO A 100 8.79 12.99 2.18
N VAL A 101 8.53 12.84 0.88
CA VAL A 101 8.92 11.65 0.12
C VAL A 101 10.43 11.56 0.00
N ALA A 102 11.12 12.64 -0.36
CA ALA A 102 12.57 12.65 -0.47
C ALA A 102 13.24 12.39 0.89
N SER A 103 12.74 13.00 1.97
CA SER A 103 13.22 12.74 3.33
C SER A 103 13.01 11.29 3.74
N LEU A 104 11.90 10.68 3.33
CA LEU A 104 11.61 9.28 3.63
C LEU A 104 12.52 8.33 2.84
N SER A 105 12.67 8.58 1.54
CA SER A 105 13.56 7.83 0.65
C SER A 105 15.04 7.97 1.01
N ALA A 106 15.42 9.06 1.69
CA ALA A 106 16.77 9.20 2.20
C ALA A 106 17.14 8.11 3.23
N PHE A 107 16.17 7.37 3.79
CA PHE A 107 16.46 6.32 4.77
C PHE A 107 15.85 4.97 4.39
N LEU A 108 15.19 4.87 3.25
CA LEU A 108 14.43 3.69 2.83
C LEU A 108 14.54 3.48 1.33
N ASN A 109 14.31 2.24 0.92
CA ASN A 109 14.36 1.88 -0.49
C ASN A 109 13.25 2.60 -1.30
N ASN A 110 13.60 3.12 -2.47
CA ASN A 110 12.72 3.93 -3.31
C ASN A 110 11.46 3.16 -3.80
N THR A 111 11.63 1.93 -4.28
CA THR A 111 10.56 1.17 -4.96
C THR A 111 9.34 0.93 -4.08
N PRO A 112 9.48 0.44 -2.84
CA PRO A 112 8.32 0.19 -1.99
C PRO A 112 7.61 1.48 -1.55
N ILE A 113 8.35 2.57 -1.32
CA ILE A 113 7.78 3.89 -1.01
C ILE A 113 6.89 4.37 -2.14
N VAL A 114 7.37 4.29 -3.38
CA VAL A 114 6.58 4.73 -4.55
C VAL A 114 5.36 3.84 -4.74
N ALA A 115 5.51 2.51 -4.65
CA ALA A 115 4.42 1.55 -4.81
C ALA A 115 3.27 1.79 -3.83
N THR A 116 3.60 2.05 -2.55
CA THR A 116 2.62 2.38 -1.52
C THR A 116 2.01 3.76 -1.72
N LEU A 117 2.81 4.78 -2.05
CA LEU A 117 2.34 6.16 -2.19
C LEU A 117 1.51 6.42 -3.46
N ILE A 118 1.70 5.68 -4.55
CA ILE A 118 0.92 5.86 -5.79
C ILE A 118 -0.60 5.83 -5.54
N PRO A 119 -1.21 4.77 -4.96
CA PRO A 119 -2.67 4.72 -4.76
C PRO A 119 -3.16 5.83 -3.83
N MET A 120 -2.37 6.21 -2.83
CA MET A 120 -2.71 7.29 -1.90
C MET A 120 -2.66 8.67 -2.55
N VAL A 121 -1.59 8.98 -3.29
CA VAL A 121 -1.44 10.23 -4.04
C VAL A 121 -2.51 10.33 -5.12
N LYS A 122 -2.86 9.22 -5.77
CA LYS A 122 -4.02 9.13 -6.67
C LYS A 122 -5.31 9.54 -5.95
N SER A 123 -5.63 8.90 -4.83
CA SER A 123 -6.87 9.21 -4.09
C SER A 123 -6.87 10.65 -3.55
N TRP A 124 -5.73 11.16 -3.09
CA TRP A 124 -5.61 12.53 -2.59
C TRP A 124 -5.75 13.56 -3.72
N ALA A 125 -5.10 13.35 -4.87
CA ALA A 125 -5.20 14.25 -6.02
C ALA A 125 -6.66 14.32 -6.51
N LYS A 126 -7.34 13.18 -6.61
CA LYS A 126 -8.76 13.10 -6.96
C LYS A 126 -9.66 13.84 -5.97
N ARG A 127 -9.49 13.61 -4.65
CA ARG A 127 -10.24 14.33 -3.59
C ARG A 127 -10.07 15.85 -3.63
N ASN A 128 -8.95 16.33 -4.19
CA ASN A 128 -8.67 17.76 -4.34
C ASN A 128 -8.94 18.28 -5.78
N ASN A 129 -9.56 17.48 -6.65
CA ASN A 129 -9.83 17.79 -8.06
C ASN A 129 -8.57 18.20 -8.86
N LEU A 130 -7.46 17.48 -8.62
CA LEU A 130 -6.17 17.70 -9.27
C LEU A 130 -5.85 16.54 -10.22
N ALA A 131 -5.20 16.83 -11.35
CA ALA A 131 -4.76 15.81 -12.30
C ALA A 131 -3.67 14.91 -11.69
N VAL A 132 -3.95 13.61 -11.60
CA VAL A 132 -3.04 12.59 -11.05
C VAL A 132 -1.70 12.59 -11.77
N SER A 133 -1.70 12.73 -13.10
CA SER A 133 -0.50 12.70 -13.94
C SER A 133 0.56 13.72 -13.51
N LYS A 134 0.14 14.83 -12.89
CA LYS A 134 1.03 15.89 -12.40
C LYS A 134 1.77 15.53 -11.11
N PHE A 135 1.37 14.50 -10.37
CA PHE A 135 1.97 14.14 -9.08
C PHE A 135 2.75 12.84 -9.09
N LEU A 136 2.45 11.91 -10.01
CA LEU A 136 3.14 10.61 -10.07
C LEU A 136 4.61 10.74 -10.49
N ILE A 137 4.91 11.60 -11.47
CA ILE A 137 6.29 11.86 -11.89
C ILE A 137 7.08 12.53 -10.76
N PRO A 138 6.63 13.66 -10.16
CA PRO A 138 7.30 14.25 -9.00
C PRO A 138 7.48 13.31 -7.81
N LEU A 139 6.50 12.44 -7.53
CA LEU A 139 6.62 11.40 -6.50
C LEU A 139 7.83 10.49 -6.78
N SER A 140 7.93 9.97 -8.01
CA SER A 140 9.03 9.08 -8.41
C SER A 140 10.39 9.77 -8.33
N TYR A 141 10.51 10.98 -8.89
CA TYR A 141 11.76 11.74 -8.83
C TYR A 141 12.16 12.11 -7.40
N ALA A 142 11.21 12.51 -6.54
CA ALA A 142 11.50 12.80 -5.15
C ALA A 142 12.03 11.57 -4.41
N ALA A 143 11.47 10.38 -4.66
CA ALA A 143 11.99 9.15 -4.09
C ALA A 143 13.42 8.87 -4.58
N ILE A 144 13.67 8.95 -5.89
CA ILE A 144 15.01 8.73 -6.46
C ILE A 144 16.04 9.70 -5.86
N LEU A 145 15.74 11.00 -5.87
CA LEU A 145 16.63 12.04 -5.36
C LEU A 145 16.83 11.92 -3.85
N GLY A 146 15.78 11.60 -3.10
CA GLY A 146 15.87 11.32 -1.67
C GLY A 146 16.84 10.17 -1.38
N GLY A 147 16.71 9.05 -2.11
CA GLY A 147 17.59 7.89 -1.97
C GLY A 147 19.07 8.18 -2.20
N THR A 148 19.39 9.20 -3.00
CA THR A 148 20.78 9.64 -3.22
C THR A 148 21.37 10.47 -2.08
N CYS A 149 20.59 10.83 -1.05
CA CYS A 149 21.07 11.70 0.03
C CYS A 149 21.85 10.98 1.13
N THR A 150 21.72 9.66 1.28
CA THR A 150 22.45 8.91 2.33
C THR A 150 23.02 7.60 1.79
N LEU A 151 23.89 6.97 2.58
CA LEU A 151 24.45 5.66 2.27
C LEU A 151 23.37 4.57 2.10
N ILE A 152 22.30 4.60 2.88
CA ILE A 152 21.26 3.55 2.87
C ILE A 152 20.08 3.84 1.94
N GLY A 153 19.96 5.06 1.42
CA GLY A 153 18.80 5.46 0.63
C GLY A 153 18.68 4.73 -0.70
N THR A 154 19.78 4.18 -1.24
CA THR A 154 19.75 3.36 -2.47
C THR A 154 20.71 2.19 -2.38
N SER A 155 20.31 1.05 -2.95
CA SER A 155 21.13 -0.16 -3.06
C SER A 155 22.44 0.10 -3.79
N THR A 156 22.47 1.02 -4.75
CA THR A 156 23.71 1.39 -5.48
C THR A 156 24.78 1.95 -4.55
N ASN A 157 24.41 2.77 -3.56
CA ASN A 157 25.37 3.35 -2.61
C ASN A 157 25.97 2.27 -1.71
N LEU A 158 25.15 1.30 -1.27
CA LEU A 158 25.59 0.17 -0.45
C LEU A 158 26.49 -0.80 -1.22
N VAL A 159 26.21 -1.03 -2.51
CA VAL A 159 27.07 -1.85 -3.37
C VAL A 159 28.44 -1.19 -3.53
N VAL A 160 28.50 0.10 -3.85
CA VAL A 160 29.78 0.82 -3.98
C VAL A 160 30.55 0.83 -2.65
N HIS A 161 29.86 1.08 -1.53
CA HIS A 161 30.45 0.99 -0.20
C HIS A 161 31.02 -0.41 0.09
N GLY A 162 30.29 -1.47 -0.27
CA GLY A 162 30.77 -2.84 -0.13
C GLY A 162 32.03 -3.11 -0.95
N LEU A 163 32.06 -2.65 -2.20
CA LEU A 163 33.22 -2.80 -3.09
C LEU A 163 34.46 -2.03 -2.59
N LEU A 164 34.28 -0.84 -2.00
CA LEU A 164 35.37 -0.09 -1.38
C LEU A 164 36.01 -0.87 -0.22
N LEU A 165 35.17 -1.43 0.66
CA LEU A 165 35.63 -2.23 1.80
C LEU A 165 36.34 -3.51 1.34
N GLU A 166 35.88 -4.15 0.27
CA GLU A 166 36.54 -5.33 -0.32
C GLU A 166 37.89 -4.99 -0.95
N ALA A 167 38.02 -3.80 -1.54
CA ALA A 167 39.28 -3.29 -2.06
C ALA A 167 40.27 -2.83 -0.96
N GLY A 168 39.90 -2.95 0.33
CA GLY A 168 40.72 -2.50 1.46
C GLY A 168 40.74 -0.99 1.64
N LEU A 169 39.85 -0.25 0.97
CA LEU A 169 39.65 1.18 1.15
C LEU A 169 38.64 1.45 2.26
N ASP A 170 38.71 2.64 2.85
CA ASP A 170 37.66 3.11 3.72
C ASP A 170 36.36 3.26 2.92
N GLY A 171 35.31 2.59 3.37
CA GLY A 171 33.97 2.75 2.81
C GLY A 171 33.38 4.12 3.18
N PHE A 172 32.28 4.50 2.52
CA PHE A 172 31.58 5.74 2.85
C PHE A 172 31.12 5.82 4.31
N THR A 173 31.27 7.00 4.91
CA THR A 173 30.55 7.35 6.13
C THR A 173 29.06 7.55 5.83
N PHE A 174 28.20 7.41 6.86
CA PHE A 174 26.74 7.40 6.68
C PHE A 174 26.20 8.65 5.95
N PHE A 175 26.77 9.83 6.24
CA PHE A 175 26.36 11.13 5.68
C PHE A 175 27.38 11.76 4.73
N GLU A 176 28.33 10.99 4.21
CA GLU A 176 29.33 11.51 3.26
C GLU A 176 28.67 12.07 2.00
N ILE A 177 27.76 11.27 1.45
CA ILE A 177 27.03 11.54 0.20
C ILE A 177 26.08 12.73 0.39
N THR A 178 25.58 12.98 1.61
CA THR A 178 24.65 14.07 1.95
C THR A 178 25.12 15.42 1.46
N ARG A 179 26.44 15.69 1.52
CA ARG A 179 27.04 16.97 1.10
C ARG A 179 26.79 17.29 -0.37
N ILE A 180 26.61 16.27 -1.20
CA ILE A 180 26.32 16.40 -2.63
C ILE A 180 24.83 16.10 -2.89
N GLY A 181 24.32 15.02 -2.30
CA GLY A 181 22.95 14.54 -2.50
C GLY A 181 21.89 15.54 -2.09
N VAL A 182 22.01 16.18 -0.92
CA VAL A 182 21.00 17.14 -0.45
C VAL A 182 20.92 18.38 -1.33
N PRO A 183 22.03 19.06 -1.69
CA PRO A 183 21.97 20.17 -2.64
C PRO A 183 21.35 19.78 -3.99
N VAL A 184 21.73 18.63 -4.55
CA VAL A 184 21.17 18.13 -5.82
C VAL A 184 19.67 17.86 -5.68
N ALA A 185 19.25 17.15 -4.63
CA ALA A 185 17.84 16.87 -4.36
C ALA A 185 17.02 18.15 -4.21
N LEU A 186 17.52 19.14 -3.45
CA LEU A 186 16.85 20.42 -3.29
C LEU A 186 16.74 21.18 -4.62
N LEU A 187 17.82 21.27 -5.40
CA LEU A 187 17.80 21.93 -6.71
C LEU A 187 16.83 21.24 -7.68
N SER A 188 16.81 19.91 -7.72
CA SER A 188 15.87 19.15 -8.55
C SER A 188 14.42 19.28 -8.09
N ILE A 189 14.16 19.31 -6.78
CA ILE A 189 12.83 19.58 -6.22
C ILE A 189 12.36 20.98 -6.59
N LEU A 190 13.23 21.99 -6.49
CA LEU A 190 12.93 23.36 -6.91
C LEU A 190 12.65 23.41 -8.42
N PHE A 191 13.49 22.77 -9.24
CA PHE A 191 13.29 22.67 -10.68
C PHE A 191 11.93 22.04 -11.03
N LEU A 192 11.59 20.89 -10.45
CA LEU A 192 10.31 20.22 -10.69
C LEU A 192 9.12 21.07 -10.23
N THR A 193 9.27 21.77 -9.10
CA THR A 193 8.23 22.64 -8.54
C THR A 193 7.97 23.86 -9.43
N PHE A 194 9.01 24.52 -9.93
CA PHE A 194 8.86 25.79 -10.66
C PHE A 194 8.71 25.60 -12.17
N ILE A 195 9.54 24.74 -12.76
CA ILE A 195 9.66 24.51 -14.21
C ILE A 195 8.94 23.21 -14.60
N GLY A 196 9.21 22.10 -13.91
CA GLY A 196 8.67 20.78 -14.24
C GLY A 196 7.14 20.76 -14.32
N ARG A 197 6.44 21.48 -13.43
CA ARG A 197 4.97 21.63 -13.46
C ARG A 197 4.39 22.08 -14.81
N ARG A 198 5.16 22.79 -15.65
CA ARG A 198 4.72 23.26 -16.98
C ARG A 198 4.97 22.23 -18.08
N LEU A 199 5.95 21.36 -17.88
CA LEU A 199 6.34 20.30 -18.84
C LEU A 199 5.52 19.02 -18.63
N LEU A 200 4.95 18.84 -17.44
CA LEU A 200 4.19 17.64 -17.10
C LEU A 200 2.81 17.63 -17.79
N PRO A 201 2.44 16.50 -18.44
CA PRO A 201 1.17 16.39 -19.15
C PRO A 201 -0.01 16.48 -18.19
N ASP A 202 -1.00 17.29 -18.56
CA ASP A 202 -2.26 17.44 -17.83
C ASP A 202 -3.30 16.46 -18.40
N ARG A 203 -3.25 15.21 -17.93
CA ARG A 203 -4.23 14.18 -18.31
C ARG A 203 -5.20 14.02 -17.16
N LYS A 204 -6.41 14.56 -17.34
CA LYS A 204 -7.55 14.22 -16.48
C LYS A 204 -8.10 12.88 -16.97
N ASP A 205 -8.02 11.85 -16.14
CA ASP A 205 -8.61 10.54 -16.46
C ASP A 205 -10.14 10.67 -16.48
N VAL A 206 -10.71 10.85 -17.67
CA VAL A 206 -12.16 10.92 -17.93
C VAL A 206 -12.89 9.66 -17.44
N ILE A 207 -12.19 8.52 -17.41
CA ILE A 207 -12.73 7.21 -17.03
C ILE A 207 -12.97 7.12 -15.50
N THR A 208 -12.42 8.02 -14.68
CA THR A 208 -12.56 7.94 -13.21
C THR A 208 -13.63 8.87 -12.60
N GLU A 209 -14.21 9.79 -13.37
CA GLU A 209 -15.26 10.70 -12.85
C GLU A 209 -16.56 9.94 -12.51
N LEU A 210 -16.78 8.77 -13.11
CA LEU A 210 -17.97 7.94 -12.83
C LEU A 210 -17.80 6.99 -11.62
N GLY A 211 -16.57 6.72 -11.17
CA GLY A 211 -16.29 5.68 -10.18
C GLY A 211 -16.12 6.13 -8.72
N GLU A 212 -15.96 7.43 -8.43
CA GLU A 212 -15.50 7.89 -7.10
C GLU A 212 -16.41 8.89 -6.36
N ASN A 213 -17.54 9.32 -6.94
CA ASN A 213 -18.47 10.26 -6.26
C ASN A 213 -19.25 9.66 -5.07
N THR A 214 -19.02 8.41 -4.68
CA THR A 214 -19.87 7.72 -3.69
C THR A 214 -19.07 7.06 -2.56
N ARG A 215 -18.26 7.83 -1.83
CA ARG A 215 -17.67 7.39 -0.55
C ARG A 215 -18.57 7.84 0.61
N GLU A 216 -19.37 6.92 1.15
CA GLU A 216 -20.22 7.17 2.32
C GLU A 216 -19.43 7.05 3.63
N PHE A 217 -19.69 7.96 4.57
CA PHE A 217 -19.02 8.05 5.87
C PHE A 217 -19.75 7.17 6.91
N VAL A 218 -19.00 6.60 7.85
CA VAL A 218 -19.57 5.93 9.04
C VAL A 218 -19.61 6.92 10.20
N VAL A 219 -20.77 7.01 10.87
CA VAL A 219 -21.02 7.94 11.99
C VAL A 219 -21.59 7.21 13.18
N GLU A 220 -21.06 7.50 14.37
CA GLU A 220 -21.50 6.98 15.66
C GLU A 220 -22.34 8.02 16.42
N LEU A 221 -23.56 7.63 16.81
CA LEU A 221 -24.45 8.42 17.66
C LEU A 221 -24.72 7.69 18.97
N LYS A 222 -24.65 8.39 20.10
CA LYS A 222 -25.02 7.86 21.42
C LYS A 222 -26.43 8.32 21.78
N VAL A 223 -27.25 7.37 22.23
CA VAL A 223 -28.62 7.63 22.70
C VAL A 223 -28.57 8.20 24.13
N GLY A 224 -29.10 9.41 24.28
CA GLY A 224 -29.29 10.13 25.52
C GLY A 224 -30.60 9.82 26.24
N ASP A 225 -30.75 10.42 27.41
CA ASP A 225 -31.98 10.48 28.21
C ASP A 225 -33.08 11.34 27.59
N GLU A 226 -32.70 12.37 26.83
CA GLU A 226 -33.63 13.24 26.10
C GLU A 226 -34.22 12.61 24.83
N TYR A 227 -33.91 11.34 24.51
CA TYR A 227 -34.33 10.72 23.26
C TYR A 227 -35.82 10.31 23.31
N PRO A 228 -36.69 10.85 22.43
CA PRO A 228 -38.14 10.69 22.54
C PRO A 228 -38.67 9.27 22.28
N HIS A 229 -37.86 8.39 21.67
CA HIS A 229 -38.24 7.03 21.28
C HIS A 229 -37.53 5.94 22.09
N LEU A 230 -37.15 6.23 23.34
CA LEU A 230 -36.60 5.23 24.26
C LEU A 230 -37.59 4.07 24.48
N GLY A 231 -37.09 2.83 24.41
CA GLY A 231 -37.87 1.61 24.56
C GLY A 231 -38.71 1.21 23.34
N GLN A 232 -38.80 2.05 22.32
CA GLN A 232 -39.46 1.76 21.05
C GLN A 232 -38.54 0.99 20.11
N SER A 233 -39.12 0.30 19.13
CA SER A 233 -38.35 -0.36 18.08
C SER A 233 -37.70 0.65 17.12
N LEU A 234 -36.62 0.26 16.46
CA LEU A 234 -35.94 1.11 15.46
C LEU A 234 -36.82 1.50 14.29
N GLU A 235 -37.81 0.67 13.96
CA GLU A 235 -38.82 0.95 12.96
C GLU A 235 -39.78 2.05 13.44
N GLN A 236 -40.28 1.95 14.67
CA GLN A 236 -41.14 2.98 15.28
C GLN A 236 -40.43 4.31 15.51
N ALA A 237 -39.13 4.28 15.76
CA ALA A 237 -38.28 5.46 15.92
C ALA A 237 -37.84 6.09 14.59
N ASN A 238 -38.32 5.58 13.45
CA ASN A 238 -38.00 6.03 12.11
C ASN A 238 -36.50 6.01 11.73
N LEU A 239 -35.65 5.36 12.52
CA LEU A 239 -34.20 5.26 12.28
C LEU A 239 -33.83 4.31 11.13
N ARG A 240 -34.83 3.59 10.59
CA ARG A 240 -34.72 2.65 9.46
C ARG A 240 -35.11 3.23 8.11
N HIS A 241 -35.88 4.33 8.08
CA HIS A 241 -36.39 4.95 6.86
C HIS A 241 -35.70 6.28 6.54
N LEU A 242 -34.52 6.51 7.12
CA LEU A 242 -33.73 7.70 6.85
C LEU A 242 -33.24 7.69 5.39
N THR A 243 -33.44 8.80 4.69
CA THR A 243 -33.04 8.97 3.29
C THR A 243 -31.53 9.17 3.21
N GLY A 244 -30.79 8.15 2.77
CA GLY A 244 -29.33 8.24 2.61
C GLY A 244 -28.52 7.98 3.88
N LEU A 245 -29.12 7.39 4.92
CA LEU A 245 -28.44 6.90 6.12
C LEU A 245 -28.93 5.52 6.52
N PHE A 246 -28.01 4.63 6.88
CA PHE A 246 -28.31 3.25 7.24
C PHE A 246 -27.65 2.86 8.56
N LEU A 247 -28.49 2.53 9.56
CA LEU A 247 -28.03 1.95 10.83
C LEU A 247 -27.59 0.50 10.62
N PHE A 248 -26.29 0.23 10.72
CA PHE A 248 -25.73 -1.10 10.47
C PHE A 248 -25.32 -1.85 11.76
N GLN A 249 -25.12 -1.12 12.87
CA GLN A 249 -24.69 -1.70 14.14
C GLN A 249 -25.25 -0.92 15.33
N ILE A 250 -25.60 -1.65 16.39
CA ILE A 250 -25.83 -1.10 17.73
C ILE A 250 -24.81 -1.71 18.69
N GLU A 251 -24.20 -0.90 19.54
CA GLU A 251 -23.43 -1.38 20.68
C GLU A 251 -24.14 -1.01 21.99
N ARG A 252 -24.34 -2.00 22.86
CA ARG A 252 -24.94 -1.80 24.19
C ARG A 252 -24.20 -2.66 25.20
N GLN A 253 -23.69 -2.03 26.27
CA GLN A 253 -23.00 -2.72 27.38
C GLN A 253 -21.87 -3.67 26.90
N GLY A 254 -21.12 -3.29 25.86
CA GLY A 254 -20.03 -4.09 25.28
C GLY A 254 -20.46 -5.23 24.36
N GLN A 255 -21.77 -5.41 24.12
CA GLN A 255 -22.28 -6.34 23.11
C GLN A 255 -22.53 -5.62 21.79
N ILE A 256 -21.99 -6.19 20.72
CA ILE A 256 -22.17 -5.71 19.35
C ILE A 256 -23.37 -6.45 18.74
N ILE A 257 -24.39 -5.69 18.37
CA ILE A 257 -25.59 -6.17 17.69
C ILE A 257 -25.46 -5.76 16.22
N ALA A 258 -25.09 -6.72 15.38
CA ALA A 258 -24.98 -6.54 13.93
C ALA A 258 -25.33 -7.86 13.18
N PRO A 259 -26.27 -7.86 12.22
CA PRO A 259 -27.11 -6.73 11.81
C PRO A 259 -28.22 -6.45 12.83
N VAL A 260 -28.60 -5.19 12.93
CA VAL A 260 -29.61 -4.72 13.87
C VAL A 260 -31.01 -5.10 13.39
N SER A 261 -31.84 -5.80 14.17
CA SER A 261 -33.23 -6.13 13.78
C SER A 261 -34.13 -4.89 13.74
N PRO A 262 -35.12 -4.76 12.83
CA PRO A 262 -36.10 -3.66 12.87
C PRO A 262 -36.90 -3.60 14.19
N ARG A 263 -37.10 -4.76 14.82
CA ARG A 263 -37.78 -4.91 16.10
C ARG A 263 -36.87 -4.66 17.31
N GLU A 264 -35.57 -4.45 17.08
CA GLU A 264 -34.63 -4.15 18.15
C GLU A 264 -35.05 -2.85 18.83
N LYS A 265 -35.11 -2.88 20.17
CA LYS A 265 -35.53 -1.73 20.95
C LYS A 265 -34.36 -0.79 21.21
N ILE A 266 -34.63 0.49 21.22
CA ILE A 266 -33.62 1.52 21.51
C ILE A 266 -33.52 1.70 23.02
N TYR A 267 -32.31 1.59 23.56
CA TYR A 267 -32.05 1.76 24.99
C TYR A 267 -31.15 2.95 25.25
N LEU A 268 -31.31 3.54 26.43
CA LEU A 268 -30.48 4.62 26.91
C LEU A 268 -29.02 4.18 26.97
N GLY A 269 -28.11 5.03 26.48
CA GLY A 269 -26.67 4.76 26.43
C GLY A 269 -26.22 3.83 25.30
N ALA A 270 -27.12 3.35 24.44
CA ALA A 270 -26.75 2.59 23.25
C ALA A 270 -25.98 3.47 22.25
N ARG A 271 -25.01 2.89 21.55
CA ARG A 271 -24.29 3.52 20.43
C ARG A 271 -24.83 2.98 19.13
N LEU A 272 -25.19 3.87 18.22
CA LEU A 272 -25.82 3.60 16.94
C LEU A 272 -24.84 3.99 15.83
N PHE A 273 -24.48 3.04 14.97
CA PHE A 273 -23.54 3.29 13.88
C PHE A 273 -24.27 3.35 12.54
N PHE A 274 -24.22 4.51 11.90
CA PHE A 274 -24.85 4.79 10.61
C PHE A 274 -23.81 4.87 9.49
N THR A 275 -24.16 4.48 8.28
CA THR A 275 -23.39 4.72 7.06
C THR A 275 -24.24 5.50 6.06
N GLY A 276 -23.67 6.51 5.39
CA GLY A 276 -24.43 7.35 4.45
C GLY A 276 -23.75 8.63 3.98
N LEU A 277 -24.52 9.50 3.34
CA LEU A 277 -24.08 10.80 2.80
C LEU A 277 -23.86 11.82 3.92
N THR A 278 -22.83 12.67 3.77
CA THR A 278 -22.42 13.70 4.76
C THR A 278 -23.56 14.68 5.10
N GLU A 279 -24.45 14.95 4.15
CA GLU A 279 -25.51 15.94 4.27
C GLU A 279 -26.64 15.48 5.20
N THR A 280 -27.00 14.19 5.16
CA THR A 280 -28.07 13.62 5.99
C THR A 280 -27.67 13.45 7.46
N ILE A 281 -26.35 13.42 7.76
CA ILE A 281 -25.84 13.33 9.14
C ILE A 281 -26.24 14.56 9.97
N TYR A 282 -26.39 15.71 9.31
CA TYR A 282 -26.85 16.94 9.96
C TYR A 282 -28.33 16.87 10.38
N GLU A 283 -29.15 16.07 9.70
CA GLU A 283 -30.57 15.87 10.04
C GLU A 283 -30.72 14.98 11.28
N LEU A 284 -29.89 13.94 11.41
CA LEU A 284 -29.86 13.11 12.61
C LEU A 284 -29.43 13.88 13.87
N GLN A 285 -28.55 14.88 13.74
CA GLN A 285 -28.15 15.74 14.86
C GLN A 285 -29.26 16.66 15.37
N LYS A 286 -30.27 16.95 14.55
CA LYS A 286 -31.43 17.75 14.97
C LYS A 286 -32.42 16.95 15.80
N THR A 287 -32.26 15.62 15.89
CA THR A 287 -33.13 14.78 16.71
C THR A 287 -32.71 14.92 18.18
N PRO A 288 -33.61 15.41 19.06
CA PRO A 288 -33.32 15.56 20.50
C PRO A 288 -32.88 14.23 21.12
N GLY A 289 -31.85 14.27 21.97
CA GLY A 289 -31.31 13.08 22.65
C GLY A 289 -30.45 12.14 21.80
N LEU A 290 -30.13 12.45 20.53
CA LEU A 290 -29.05 11.77 19.79
C LEU A 290 -27.79 12.62 19.80
N TYR A 291 -26.80 12.21 20.59
CA TYR A 291 -25.55 12.93 20.69
C TYR A 291 -24.51 12.31 19.76
N LEU A 292 -23.96 13.11 18.85
CA LEU A 292 -22.80 12.69 18.07
C LEU A 292 -21.65 12.40 19.04
N VAL A 293 -21.11 11.18 18.99
CA VAL A 293 -19.87 10.85 19.71
C VAL A 293 -18.72 11.50 18.94
N LYS A 294 -18.49 12.79 19.21
CA LYS A 294 -17.31 13.52 18.75
C LYS A 294 -16.08 12.99 19.49
N ASP A 295 -15.63 11.78 19.15
CA ASP A 295 -14.20 11.44 19.22
C ASP A 295 -13.75 10.08 18.67
N GLN A 296 -14.61 9.29 18.02
CA GLN A 296 -14.13 8.09 17.32
C GLN A 296 -14.70 8.02 15.91
N GLN A 297 -13.91 8.56 14.96
CA GLN A 297 -14.02 8.16 13.57
C GLN A 297 -13.97 6.63 13.51
N PHE A 298 -15.06 5.96 13.18
CA PHE A 298 -15.04 4.53 12.89
C PHE A 298 -14.13 4.34 11.68
N LYS A 299 -12.88 3.97 11.94
CA LYS A 299 -11.86 3.75 10.92
C LYS A 299 -11.95 2.28 10.55
N LEU A 300 -12.29 2.00 9.30
CA LEU A 300 -12.06 0.70 8.66
C LEU A 300 -10.61 0.19 8.80
N GLY A 301 -9.66 1.05 9.22
CA GLY A 301 -8.29 0.70 9.59
C GLY A 301 -8.09 0.08 10.98
N GLU A 302 -9.14 -0.27 11.73
CA GLU A 302 -9.01 -1.08 12.96
C GLU A 302 -9.35 -2.56 12.75
N VAL A 303 -9.62 -2.96 11.51
CA VAL A 303 -9.70 -4.37 11.13
C VAL A 303 -8.26 -4.90 11.04
N ASP A 304 -7.95 -5.91 11.85
CA ASP A 304 -6.65 -6.60 11.82
C ASP A 304 -6.41 -7.14 10.40
N SER A 305 -5.55 -6.44 9.65
CA SER A 305 -5.18 -6.74 8.25
C SER A 305 -4.58 -8.14 8.07
N ASP A 306 -4.19 -8.81 9.17
CA ASP A 306 -3.75 -10.21 9.14
C ASP A 306 -4.92 -11.21 9.10
N ARG A 307 -6.13 -10.79 9.50
CA ARG A 307 -7.30 -11.67 9.65
C ARG A 307 -8.35 -11.49 8.56
N LEU A 308 -8.61 -10.26 8.14
CA LEU A 308 -9.63 -9.92 7.14
C LEU A 308 -9.01 -9.06 6.03
N LYS A 309 -9.26 -9.45 4.78
CA LYS A 309 -8.80 -8.78 3.56
C LYS A 309 -9.99 -8.44 2.67
N THR A 310 -9.80 -7.44 1.83
CA THR A 310 -10.80 -7.06 0.83
C THR A 310 -10.48 -7.72 -0.50
N TYR A 311 -11.52 -8.18 -1.20
CA TYR A 311 -11.41 -8.94 -2.45
C TYR A 311 -12.37 -8.37 -3.51
N GLU A 312 -12.02 -8.52 -4.77
CA GLU A 312 -12.88 -8.28 -5.91
C GLU A 312 -13.19 -9.63 -6.58
N ALA A 313 -14.46 -9.97 -6.68
CA ALA A 313 -14.93 -11.26 -7.19
C ALA A 313 -15.98 -11.07 -8.29
N VAL A 314 -15.79 -11.69 -9.46
CA VAL A 314 -16.74 -11.62 -10.58
C VAL A 314 -17.62 -12.85 -10.57
N ILE A 315 -18.94 -12.67 -10.54
CA ILE A 315 -19.91 -13.78 -10.56
C ILE A 315 -19.82 -14.52 -11.89
N SER A 316 -19.63 -15.84 -11.83
CA SER A 316 -19.61 -16.72 -12.99
C SER A 316 -21.00 -16.88 -13.60
N ASN A 317 -21.06 -17.06 -14.92
CA ASN A 317 -22.30 -17.37 -15.65
C ASN A 317 -22.98 -18.67 -15.17
N THR A 318 -22.26 -19.54 -14.46
CA THR A 318 -22.78 -20.80 -13.90
C THR A 318 -23.07 -20.72 -12.40
N SER A 319 -22.96 -19.54 -11.80
CA SER A 319 -23.11 -19.37 -10.35
C SER A 319 -24.55 -19.61 -9.91
N HIS A 320 -24.73 -20.34 -8.81
CA HIS A 320 -26.02 -20.53 -8.16
C HIS A 320 -26.58 -19.22 -7.55
N LEU A 321 -25.75 -18.18 -7.47
CA LEU A 321 -26.14 -16.86 -7.01
C LEU A 321 -27.00 -16.10 -8.02
N ILE A 322 -27.00 -16.51 -9.30
CA ILE A 322 -27.69 -15.79 -10.36
C ILE A 322 -29.20 -15.89 -10.18
N GLY A 323 -29.88 -14.74 -10.26
CA GLY A 323 -31.34 -14.64 -10.16
C GLY A 323 -31.86 -14.50 -8.73
N ASP A 324 -31.02 -14.75 -7.73
CA ASP A 324 -31.33 -14.50 -6.33
C ASP A 324 -30.90 -13.09 -5.90
N THR A 325 -31.62 -12.53 -4.93
CA THR A 325 -31.16 -11.34 -4.23
C THR A 325 -30.01 -11.70 -3.30
N VAL A 326 -29.09 -10.76 -3.05
CA VAL A 326 -27.99 -10.95 -2.09
C VAL A 326 -28.48 -11.42 -0.72
N ARG A 327 -29.67 -10.97 -0.29
CA ARG A 327 -30.30 -11.38 0.96
C ARG A 327 -30.76 -12.83 0.93
N ASN A 328 -31.38 -13.26 -0.17
CA ASN A 328 -31.94 -14.60 -0.30
C ASN A 328 -30.88 -15.65 -0.61
N SER A 329 -29.79 -15.26 -1.27
CA SER A 329 -28.70 -16.17 -1.65
C SER A 329 -27.89 -16.70 -0.47
N GLY A 330 -28.08 -16.16 0.74
CA GLY A 330 -27.32 -16.57 1.92
C GLY A 330 -25.81 -16.33 1.78
N PHE A 331 -25.42 -15.37 0.92
CA PHE A 331 -24.01 -15.14 0.55
C PHE A 331 -23.08 -15.07 1.77
N ARG A 332 -23.53 -14.38 2.82
CA ARG A 332 -22.74 -14.16 4.04
C ARG A 332 -22.44 -15.46 4.80
N SER A 333 -23.41 -16.35 4.93
CA SER A 333 -23.22 -17.62 5.66
C SER A 333 -22.45 -18.64 4.82
N HIS A 334 -22.69 -18.67 3.51
CA HIS A 334 -22.03 -19.63 2.61
C HIS A 334 -20.56 -19.32 2.38
N TYR A 335 -20.25 -18.06 2.06
CA TYR A 335 -18.90 -17.65 1.68
C TYR A 335 -18.08 -17.10 2.85
N ASN A 336 -18.71 -16.89 4.02
CA ASN A 336 -18.12 -16.18 5.15
C ASN A 336 -17.50 -14.82 4.74
N ALA A 337 -18.21 -14.12 3.86
CA ALA A 337 -17.76 -12.88 3.24
C ALA A 337 -18.90 -11.86 3.22
N VAL A 338 -18.56 -10.57 3.28
CA VAL A 338 -19.52 -9.47 3.24
C VAL A 338 -19.37 -8.72 1.94
N ILE A 339 -20.47 -8.56 1.18
CA ILE A 339 -20.49 -7.73 -0.02
C ILE A 339 -20.55 -6.25 0.41
N LEU A 340 -19.51 -5.50 0.07
CA LEU A 340 -19.37 -4.07 0.28
C LEU A 340 -19.95 -3.26 -0.89
N ALA A 341 -19.84 -3.77 -2.11
CA ALA A 341 -20.39 -3.14 -3.31
C ALA A 341 -20.62 -4.16 -4.44
N ILE A 342 -21.51 -3.81 -5.37
CA ILE A 342 -21.78 -4.58 -6.60
C ILE A 342 -21.68 -3.61 -7.78
N HIS A 343 -20.83 -3.92 -8.74
CA HIS A 343 -20.73 -3.24 -10.01
C HIS A 343 -21.29 -4.10 -11.13
N ARG A 344 -22.03 -3.48 -12.07
CA ARG A 344 -22.57 -4.12 -13.27
C ARG A 344 -22.26 -3.23 -14.46
N SER A 345 -21.67 -3.83 -15.50
CA SER A 345 -21.28 -3.11 -16.72
C SER A 345 -20.42 -1.86 -16.46
N GLY A 346 -19.59 -1.89 -15.42
CA GLY A 346 -18.71 -0.78 -15.04
C GLY A 346 -19.35 0.29 -14.14
N GLU A 347 -20.63 0.19 -13.79
CA GLU A 347 -21.32 1.12 -12.89
C GLU A 347 -21.73 0.45 -11.57
N ARG A 348 -21.71 1.20 -10.46
CA ARG A 348 -22.19 0.69 -9.17
C ARG A 348 -23.71 0.66 -9.19
N ILE A 349 -24.30 -0.49 -8.83
CA ILE A 349 -25.75 -0.59 -8.70
C ILE A 349 -26.17 0.19 -7.46
N ASP A 350 -26.81 1.35 -7.67
CA ASP A 350 -27.29 2.24 -6.60
C ASP A 350 -28.62 1.75 -6.02
N ARG A 351 -28.58 0.58 -5.38
CA ARG A 351 -29.69 -0.04 -4.66
C ARG A 351 -29.17 -0.67 -3.38
N LYS A 352 -30.08 -0.92 -2.43
CA LYS A 352 -29.76 -1.68 -1.21
C LYS A 352 -29.13 -3.01 -1.62
N ILE A 353 -27.89 -3.26 -1.19
CA ILE A 353 -27.10 -4.44 -1.59
C ILE A 353 -27.91 -5.73 -1.41
N GLY A 354 -28.61 -5.88 -0.28
CA GLY A 354 -29.45 -7.04 0.01
C GLY A 354 -30.59 -7.30 -0.98
N ASP A 355 -31.07 -6.27 -1.68
CA ASP A 355 -32.22 -6.34 -2.60
C ASP A 355 -31.76 -6.42 -4.07
N ILE A 356 -30.44 -6.34 -4.31
CA ILE A 356 -29.86 -6.50 -5.64
C ILE A 356 -29.97 -7.97 -6.04
N VAL A 357 -30.66 -8.21 -7.15
CA VAL A 357 -30.65 -9.50 -7.85
C VAL A 357 -29.31 -9.63 -8.57
N LEU A 358 -28.56 -10.66 -8.19
CA LEU A 358 -27.24 -10.95 -8.74
C LEU A 358 -27.37 -11.47 -10.17
N GLN A 359 -26.53 -10.92 -11.06
CA GLN A 359 -26.49 -11.28 -12.47
C GLN A 359 -25.12 -11.85 -12.86
N PRO A 360 -25.05 -12.59 -13.98
CA PRO A 360 -23.78 -13.01 -14.54
C PRO A 360 -22.86 -11.80 -14.82
N ASN A 361 -21.58 -11.94 -14.49
CA ASN A 361 -20.55 -10.89 -14.63
C ASN A 361 -20.71 -9.67 -13.71
N ASP A 362 -21.58 -9.73 -12.69
CA ASP A 362 -21.53 -8.74 -11.61
C ASP A 362 -20.18 -8.83 -10.89
N THR A 363 -19.56 -7.68 -10.65
CA THR A 363 -18.32 -7.58 -9.87
C THR A 363 -18.65 -7.21 -8.43
N LEU A 364 -18.37 -8.12 -7.52
CA LEU A 364 -18.57 -7.98 -6.08
C LEU A 364 -17.30 -7.47 -5.43
N PHE A 365 -17.41 -6.41 -4.64
CA PHE A 365 -16.36 -6.00 -3.72
C PHE A 365 -16.67 -6.62 -2.35
N LEU A 366 -15.75 -7.43 -1.81
CA LEU A 366 -15.96 -8.30 -0.66
C LEU A 366 -14.99 -7.96 0.48
N LEU A 367 -15.43 -8.17 1.72
CA LEU A 367 -14.56 -8.31 2.88
C LEU A 367 -14.64 -9.76 3.38
N ALA A 368 -13.50 -10.47 3.41
CA ALA A 368 -13.45 -11.88 3.75
C ALA A 368 -12.16 -12.25 4.51
N PRO A 369 -12.09 -13.42 5.18
CA PRO A 369 -10.87 -13.89 5.82
C PRO A 369 -9.71 -14.03 4.84
N ALA A 370 -8.48 -13.90 5.34
CA ALA A 370 -7.28 -14.14 4.53
C ALA A 370 -7.31 -15.55 3.91
N GLY A 371 -6.98 -15.66 2.61
CA GLY A 371 -7.02 -16.91 1.85
C GLY A 371 -8.36 -17.22 1.17
N PHE A 372 -9.33 -16.28 1.18
CA PHE A 372 -10.59 -16.40 0.44
C PHE A 372 -10.37 -16.69 -1.05
N GLU A 373 -9.36 -16.07 -1.66
CA GLU A 373 -8.97 -16.30 -3.05
C GLU A 373 -8.63 -17.76 -3.30
N ASN A 374 -7.76 -18.37 -2.49
CA ASN A 374 -7.33 -19.76 -2.71
C ASN A 374 -8.48 -20.76 -2.55
N ARG A 375 -9.46 -20.43 -1.70
CA ARG A 375 -10.62 -21.29 -1.42
C ARG A 375 -11.65 -21.26 -2.54
N TRP A 376 -11.86 -20.10 -3.17
CA TRP A 376 -12.96 -19.88 -4.11
C TRP A 376 -12.52 -19.60 -5.55
N TYR A 377 -11.22 -19.53 -5.83
CA TYR A 377 -10.67 -19.33 -7.19
C TYR A 377 -11.04 -20.46 -8.16
N HIS A 378 -11.19 -21.70 -7.67
CA HIS A 378 -11.60 -22.86 -8.47
C HIS A 378 -13.09 -23.20 -8.35
N SER A 379 -13.89 -22.35 -7.69
CA SER A 379 -15.32 -22.62 -7.61
C SER A 379 -16.02 -22.27 -8.93
N ARG A 380 -17.18 -22.87 -9.16
CA ARG A 380 -18.03 -22.53 -10.32
C ARG A 380 -18.80 -21.22 -10.12
N ASP A 381 -18.67 -20.61 -8.93
CA ASP A 381 -19.48 -19.49 -8.49
C ASP A 381 -18.84 -18.14 -8.87
N PHE A 382 -17.52 -18.09 -9.00
CA PHE A 382 -16.77 -16.91 -9.40
C PHE A 382 -15.85 -17.20 -10.59
N THR A 383 -15.85 -16.32 -11.58
CA THR A 383 -14.92 -16.39 -12.72
C THR A 383 -13.53 -15.87 -12.34
N LEU A 384 -13.49 -14.89 -11.43
CA LEU A 384 -12.26 -14.24 -10.99
C LEU A 384 -12.41 -13.84 -9.53
N VAL A 385 -11.38 -14.08 -8.72
CA VAL A 385 -11.27 -13.57 -7.35
C VAL A 385 -9.86 -13.01 -7.18
N THR A 386 -9.77 -11.71 -6.88
CA THR A 386 -8.50 -10.99 -6.70
C THR A 386 -8.52 -10.25 -5.37
N PRO A 387 -7.46 -10.30 -4.55
CA PRO A 387 -7.34 -9.40 -3.40
C PRO A 387 -7.24 -7.94 -3.87
N SER A 388 -8.06 -7.08 -3.31
CA SER A 388 -7.92 -5.63 -3.48
C SER A 388 -6.76 -5.11 -2.62
N LEU A 389 -6.03 -4.11 -3.12
CA LEU A 389 -4.78 -3.56 -2.54
C LEU A 389 -4.76 -3.56 -1.00
N ASP A 390 -3.78 -4.23 -0.40
CA ASP A 390 -3.62 -4.37 1.05
C ASP A 390 -3.65 -2.99 1.74
N VAL A 391 -4.68 -2.73 2.55
CA VAL A 391 -4.68 -1.59 3.47
C VAL A 391 -4.01 -2.06 4.76
N TYR A 392 -2.68 -1.93 4.81
CA TYR A 392 -1.90 -2.23 6.00
C TYR A 392 -2.23 -1.22 7.11
N SER A 393 -2.93 -1.66 8.15
CA SER A 393 -3.17 -0.84 9.33
C SER A 393 -2.86 -1.64 10.59
N LYS A 394 -1.62 -1.53 11.06
CA LYS A 394 -1.22 -2.01 12.39
C LYS A 394 -1.58 -0.96 13.46
N PRO A 395 -1.74 -1.36 14.73
CA PRO A 395 -1.96 -0.41 15.82
C PRO A 395 -0.92 0.71 15.85
N LYS A 396 -1.37 1.95 16.13
CA LYS A 396 -0.51 3.16 16.11
C LYS A 396 0.79 3.04 16.92
N TRP A 397 0.75 2.32 18.05
CA TRP A 397 1.93 2.12 18.89
C TRP A 397 3.01 1.29 18.19
N LYS A 398 2.63 0.30 17.35
CA LYS A 398 3.57 -0.50 16.55
C LYS A 398 4.23 0.33 15.47
N GLY A 399 3.49 1.28 14.87
CA GLY A 399 4.05 2.24 13.92
C GLY A 399 5.07 3.18 14.55
N ASN A 400 4.75 3.74 15.72
CA ASN A 400 5.69 4.58 16.47
C ASN A 400 6.92 3.77 16.94
N LEU A 401 6.73 2.51 17.34
CA LEU A 401 7.83 1.62 17.68
C LEU A 401 8.72 1.31 16.47
N ALA A 402 8.13 1.06 15.30
CA ALA A 402 8.87 0.85 14.06
C ALA A 402 9.75 2.08 13.72
N LEU A 403 9.19 3.29 13.84
CA LEU A 403 9.94 4.54 13.69
C LEU A 403 11.07 4.67 14.72
N GLY A 404 10.81 4.31 15.97
CA GLY A 404 11.82 4.30 17.03
C GLY A 404 12.97 3.36 16.73
N ILE A 405 12.68 2.15 16.24
CA ILE A 405 13.70 1.17 15.82
C ILE A 405 14.49 1.71 14.62
N LEU A 406 13.83 2.31 13.63
CA LEU A 406 14.50 2.94 12.48
C LEU A 406 15.43 4.08 12.94
N ALA A 407 14.94 4.97 13.81
CA ALA A 407 15.73 6.08 14.33
C ALA A 407 16.96 5.58 15.11
N ALA A 408 16.78 4.57 15.96
CA ALA A 408 17.89 3.94 16.69
C ALA A 408 18.91 3.31 15.74
N MET A 409 18.46 2.62 14.69
CA MET A 409 19.32 2.05 13.65
C MET A 409 20.13 3.14 12.94
N ILE A 410 19.48 4.24 12.53
CA ILE A 410 20.14 5.37 11.86
C ILE A 410 21.18 6.00 12.79
N VAL A 411 20.85 6.24 14.06
CA VAL A 411 21.80 6.82 15.02
C VAL A 411 23.00 5.90 15.24
N ALA A 412 22.77 4.59 15.41
CA ALA A 412 23.83 3.60 15.57
C ALA A 412 24.77 3.54 14.34
N ALA A 413 24.19 3.60 13.13
CA ALA A 413 24.96 3.60 11.89
C ALA A 413 25.69 4.94 11.65
N ALA A 414 25.07 6.07 11.98
CA ALA A 414 25.63 7.41 11.77
C ALA A 414 26.78 7.75 12.73
N THR A 415 26.71 7.27 13.96
CA THR A 415 27.76 7.45 14.97
C THR A 415 28.94 6.49 14.79
N GLY A 416 28.80 5.48 13.92
CA GLY A 416 29.83 4.45 13.73
C GLY A 416 30.01 3.53 14.93
N LEU A 417 29.06 3.51 15.89
CA LEU A 417 29.09 2.65 17.08
C LEU A 417 29.18 1.17 16.71
N ILE A 418 28.44 0.77 15.68
CA ILE A 418 28.44 -0.59 15.12
C ILE A 418 28.38 -0.53 13.59
N PRO A 419 28.91 -1.54 12.88
CA PRO A 419 28.81 -1.61 11.42
C PRO A 419 27.35 -1.65 10.96
N ILE A 420 27.06 -1.04 9.82
CA ILE A 420 25.70 -0.83 9.33
C ILE A 420 24.91 -2.13 9.13
N ILE A 421 25.60 -3.20 8.72
CA ILE A 421 25.03 -4.53 8.58
C ILE A 421 24.47 -5.05 9.91
N PHE A 422 25.17 -4.82 11.03
CA PHE A 422 24.71 -5.22 12.36
C PHE A 422 23.53 -4.36 12.82
N ALA A 423 23.59 -3.04 12.60
CA ALA A 423 22.48 -2.15 12.92
C ALA A 423 21.20 -2.56 12.18
N ALA A 424 21.30 -2.83 10.87
CA ALA A 424 20.18 -3.25 10.04
C ALA A 424 19.65 -4.65 10.44
N ALA A 425 20.55 -5.60 10.74
CA ALA A 425 20.16 -6.93 11.20
C ALA A 425 19.41 -6.88 12.54
N ILE A 426 19.92 -6.13 13.52
CA ILE A 426 19.25 -5.94 14.82
C ILE A 426 17.87 -5.31 14.63
N ALA A 427 17.77 -4.26 13.80
CA ALA A 427 16.50 -3.61 13.50
C ALA A 427 15.49 -4.59 12.86
N ALA A 428 15.91 -5.37 11.86
CA ALA A 428 15.07 -6.36 11.21
C ALA A 428 14.56 -7.42 12.21
N VAL A 429 15.45 -7.96 13.05
CA VAL A 429 15.09 -8.95 14.08
C VAL A 429 14.11 -8.36 15.09
N LEU A 430 14.35 -7.13 15.57
CA LEU A 430 13.45 -6.45 16.51
C LEU A 430 12.07 -6.22 15.88
N MET A 431 11.98 -5.83 14.61
CA MET A 431 10.70 -5.62 13.92
C MET A 431 9.88 -6.91 13.74
N VAL A 432 10.56 -8.04 13.51
CA VAL A 432 9.91 -9.36 13.46
C VAL A 432 9.51 -9.82 14.87
N ALA A 433 10.40 -9.69 15.86
CA ALA A 433 10.16 -10.12 17.24
C ALA A 433 9.02 -9.33 17.91
N THR A 434 8.89 -8.04 17.59
CA THR A 434 7.79 -7.19 18.07
C THR A 434 6.49 -7.35 17.26
N ASN A 435 6.49 -8.26 16.28
CA ASN A 435 5.37 -8.60 15.43
C ASN A 435 4.79 -7.35 14.70
N ILE A 436 5.69 -6.48 14.23
CA ILE A 436 5.38 -5.36 13.33
C ILE A 436 5.20 -5.90 11.91
N ILE A 437 6.06 -6.84 11.53
CA ILE A 437 5.95 -7.65 10.32
C ILE A 437 5.95 -9.13 10.68
N SER A 438 5.14 -9.93 9.99
CA SER A 438 5.18 -11.39 10.15
C SER A 438 6.46 -11.97 9.56
N GLY A 439 6.94 -13.10 10.06
CA GLY A 439 8.12 -13.76 9.49
C GLY A 439 7.97 -14.12 8.01
N LYS A 440 6.74 -14.46 7.58
CA LYS A 440 6.42 -14.75 6.19
C LYS A 440 6.49 -13.50 5.31
N ASP A 441 5.95 -12.39 5.79
CA ASP A 441 6.00 -11.12 5.06
C ASP A 441 7.42 -10.55 5.01
N ALA A 442 8.21 -10.74 6.08
CA ALA A 442 9.62 -10.39 6.09
C ALA A 442 10.41 -11.18 5.02
N GLN A 443 10.14 -12.48 4.85
CA GLN A 443 10.77 -13.29 3.81
C GLN A 443 10.34 -12.86 2.39
N ASN A 444 9.06 -12.51 2.22
CA ASN A 444 8.52 -12.05 0.94
C ASN A 444 8.99 -10.62 0.57
N ALA A 445 9.28 -9.80 1.57
CA ALA A 445 9.75 -8.42 1.38
C ALA A 445 11.15 -8.35 0.79
N VAL A 446 11.98 -9.37 1.05
CA VAL A 446 13.34 -9.46 0.54
C VAL A 446 13.27 -9.66 -0.97
N ALA A 447 13.73 -8.67 -1.73
CA ALA A 447 13.80 -8.75 -3.18
C ALA A 447 14.92 -9.71 -3.62
N TRP A 448 14.62 -11.01 -3.59
CA TRP A 448 15.55 -12.07 -3.94
C TRP A 448 16.09 -11.94 -5.37
N ASP A 449 15.37 -11.28 -6.27
CA ASP A 449 15.86 -10.95 -7.62
C ASP A 449 17.08 -10.02 -7.59
N ILE A 450 17.14 -9.14 -6.60
CA ILE A 450 18.25 -8.20 -6.38
C ILE A 450 19.38 -8.89 -5.59
N LEU A 451 19.06 -9.80 -4.68
CA LEU A 451 20.01 -10.43 -3.74
C LEU A 451 20.62 -11.74 -4.21
N LEU A 452 19.85 -12.58 -4.89
CA LEU A 452 20.21 -13.97 -5.12
C LEU A 452 20.15 -14.42 -6.57
N SER A 453 19.36 -13.81 -7.45
CA SER A 453 19.14 -14.25 -8.84
C SER A 453 19.45 -15.75 -9.07
N PRO A 454 18.52 -16.70 -8.81
CA PRO A 454 17.18 -16.71 -9.41
C PRO A 454 16.03 -17.34 -8.58
N LYS A 455 14.77 -17.13 -9.01
CA LYS A 455 13.73 -18.18 -8.99
C LYS A 455 12.76 -18.04 -10.19
N PRO A 456 12.16 -19.14 -10.67
CA PRO A 456 11.33 -19.17 -11.86
C PRO A 456 9.85 -18.86 -11.58
N SER A 457 9.15 -18.57 -12.68
CA SER A 457 7.69 -18.50 -12.86
C SER A 457 6.91 -17.44 -12.06
N ALA A 458 6.73 -16.27 -12.69
CA ALA A 458 5.39 -15.70 -12.92
C ALA A 458 5.47 -14.74 -14.12
N THR A 459 4.59 -14.96 -15.10
CA THR A 459 4.42 -14.13 -16.30
C THR A 459 4.22 -12.65 -15.95
N PRO A 460 4.95 -11.69 -16.56
CA PRO A 460 4.70 -10.28 -16.36
C PRO A 460 3.45 -9.82 -17.11
N VAL A 461 2.43 -9.39 -16.36
CA VAL A 461 1.19 -8.74 -16.82
C VAL A 461 1.45 -7.41 -17.58
N TRP A 462 2.68 -6.89 -17.52
CA TRP A 462 3.08 -5.62 -18.14
C TRP A 462 3.21 -5.67 -19.67
N ARG A 463 3.20 -6.86 -20.29
CA ARG A 463 3.37 -7.03 -21.74
C ARG A 463 2.20 -6.44 -22.56
N ASN A 464 1.06 -6.16 -21.94
CA ASN A 464 -0.11 -5.57 -22.61
C ASN A 464 -0.08 -4.04 -22.72
N TRP A 465 0.86 -3.34 -22.07
CA TRP A 465 0.90 -1.87 -22.13
C TRP A 465 1.59 -1.32 -23.39
N TRP A 466 2.50 -2.10 -23.99
CA TRP A 466 3.22 -1.69 -25.21
C TRP A 466 2.55 -2.15 -26.51
N ALA A 467 1.58 -3.07 -26.46
CA ALA A 467 0.91 -3.60 -27.65
C ALA A 467 -0.28 -2.73 -28.14
N MET A 468 -0.51 -1.57 -27.52
CA MET A 468 -1.56 -0.60 -27.90
C MET A 468 -1.00 0.77 -28.31
N HIS A 469 0.25 0.83 -28.75
CA HIS A 469 0.78 1.97 -29.52
C HIS A 469 0.98 1.56 -30.97
#